data_AF-A0A397IW52-F1
#
_entry.id   AF-A0A397IW52-F1
#
_cell.length_a   1.000
_cell.length_b   1.000
_cell.length_c   1.000
_cell.angle_alpha   90.00
_cell.angle_beta   90.00
_cell.angle_gamma   90.00
#
_symmetry.space_group_name_H-M   'P 1'
#
loop_
_entity.id
_entity.type
_entity.pdbx_description
1 polymer ?
#
loop_
_entity_poly.entity_id
_entity_poly.type
_entity_poly.pdbx_seq_one_letter_code
_entity_poly.pdbx_strand_id
1 'polypeptide(L)'
;MAVGDNLRSQYQNLSVDPNFLPNLDQDLINNMQHLIPIFSLPQDWLWCETWCSDESMATAKTIDLCNNPLTKEPKLFIAKRKIPEWESYDEKVANLAARIAQRKGSISANNEIQDHDDEINDETYDVETNYETKDETNDESKEKIIVKESINFISSTSPTTHIKDEL
;
A
#
# COMPACT_ATOMS: atom_id res chain seq x y z
N MET A 1 9.56 -34.34 10.67
CA MET A 1 10.48 -33.23 10.36
C MET A 1 9.65 -32.13 9.72
N ALA A 2 9.65 -30.92 10.27
CA ALA A 2 8.80 -29.84 9.77
C ALA A 2 9.45 -29.12 8.58
N VAL A 3 8.64 -28.63 7.65
CA VAL A 3 9.10 -27.91 6.44
C VAL A 3 10.01 -26.73 6.80
N GLY A 4 9.65 -25.98 7.85
CA GLY A 4 10.44 -24.83 8.31
C GLY A 4 11.84 -25.21 8.80
N ASP A 5 12.01 -26.37 9.43
CA ASP A 5 13.33 -26.82 9.88
C ASP A 5 14.22 -27.22 8.71
N ASN A 6 13.63 -27.83 7.68
CA ASN A 6 14.34 -28.17 6.44
C ASN A 6 14.83 -26.91 5.73
N LEU A 7 13.97 -25.90 5.57
CA LEU A 7 14.35 -24.64 4.94
C LEU A 7 15.47 -23.93 5.72
N ARG A 8 15.36 -23.85 7.05
CA ARG A 8 16.40 -23.23 7.91
C ARG A 8 17.73 -23.98 7.86
N SER A 9 17.71 -25.31 7.93
CA SER A 9 18.93 -26.12 7.83
C SER A 9 19.61 -25.94 6.48
N GLN A 10 18.84 -25.84 5.39
CA GLN A 10 19.38 -25.69 4.05
C GLN A 10 19.91 -24.29 3.80
N TYR A 11 19.21 -23.27 4.29
CA TYR A 11 19.73 -21.92 4.35
C TYR A 11 21.09 -21.88 5.06
N GLN A 12 21.20 -22.45 6.28
CA GLN A 12 22.45 -22.43 7.04
C GLN A 12 23.62 -23.09 6.31
N ASN A 13 23.36 -24.13 5.52
CA ASN A 13 24.37 -24.80 4.71
C ASN A 13 24.82 -23.96 3.51
N LEU A 14 23.87 -23.31 2.81
CA LEU A 14 24.13 -22.54 1.59
C LEU A 14 24.63 -21.12 1.87
N SER A 15 24.24 -20.52 3.01
CA SER A 15 24.57 -19.14 3.37
C SER A 15 26.05 -18.91 3.71
N VAL A 16 26.87 -19.98 3.71
CA VAL A 16 28.31 -19.89 3.95
C VAL A 16 29.02 -19.13 2.82
N ASP A 17 28.51 -19.21 1.59
CA ASP A 17 29.00 -18.43 0.45
C ASP A 17 27.91 -17.44 -0.01
N PRO A 18 28.21 -16.13 -0.02
CA PRO A 18 27.24 -15.08 -0.34
C PRO A 18 26.71 -15.15 -1.79
N ASN A 19 27.35 -15.90 -2.69
CA ASN A 19 26.95 -15.97 -4.09
C ASN A 19 25.87 -17.02 -4.38
N PHE A 20 25.52 -17.90 -3.43
CA PHE A 20 24.57 -18.99 -3.68
C PHE A 20 23.10 -18.61 -3.58
N LEU A 21 22.76 -17.60 -2.77
CA LEU A 21 21.38 -17.17 -2.54
C LEU A 21 21.24 -15.66 -2.80
N PRO A 22 21.53 -15.18 -4.02
CA PRO A 22 21.40 -13.76 -4.36
C PRO A 22 19.97 -13.24 -4.17
N ASN A 23 18.97 -14.12 -4.30
CA ASN A 23 17.57 -13.81 -4.07
C ASN A 23 16.95 -14.86 -3.14
N LEU A 24 17.37 -14.83 -1.87
CA LEU A 24 17.08 -15.84 -0.83
C LEU A 24 15.64 -16.35 -0.82
N ASP A 25 14.67 -15.45 -0.87
CA ASP A 25 13.24 -15.75 -0.79
C ASP A 25 12.74 -16.62 -1.96
N GLN A 26 13.31 -16.45 -3.15
CA GLN A 26 12.98 -17.26 -4.32
C GLN A 26 13.92 -18.47 -4.44
N ASP A 27 15.22 -18.26 -4.31
CA ASP A 27 16.24 -19.27 -4.59
C ASP A 27 16.17 -20.45 -3.62
N LEU A 28 15.94 -20.19 -2.32
CA LEU A 28 15.86 -21.26 -1.33
C LEU A 28 14.65 -22.16 -1.56
N ILE A 29 13.50 -21.55 -1.86
CA ILE A 29 12.26 -22.29 -2.12
C ILE A 29 12.40 -23.09 -3.43
N ASN A 30 12.96 -22.47 -4.47
CA ASN A 30 13.22 -23.12 -5.77
C ASN A 30 14.21 -24.29 -5.66
N ASN A 31 15.28 -24.14 -4.86
CA ASN A 31 16.26 -25.20 -4.61
C ASN A 31 15.61 -26.42 -3.91
N MET A 32 14.65 -26.17 -3.04
CA MET A 32 14.03 -27.17 -2.17
C MET A 32 12.80 -27.86 -2.76
N GLN A 33 12.35 -27.48 -3.97
CA GLN A 33 11.10 -27.97 -4.57
C GLN A 33 11.02 -29.50 -4.73
N HIS A 34 12.16 -30.19 -4.82
CA HIS A 34 12.22 -31.65 -4.91
C HIS A 34 11.93 -32.36 -3.58
N LEU A 35 12.14 -31.66 -2.46
CA LEU A 35 11.93 -32.17 -1.10
C LEU A 35 10.65 -31.62 -0.48
N ILE A 36 10.28 -30.39 -0.83
CA ILE A 36 9.10 -29.68 -0.32
C ILE A 36 8.21 -29.38 -1.54
N PRO A 37 7.03 -30.02 -1.67
CA PRO A 37 6.14 -29.79 -2.80
C PRO A 37 5.72 -28.32 -2.91
N ILE A 38 5.77 -27.78 -4.13
CA ILE A 38 5.25 -26.46 -4.49
C ILE A 38 4.09 -26.67 -5.47
N PHE A 39 2.93 -26.11 -5.16
CA PHE A 39 1.78 -26.14 -6.05
C PHE A 39 1.78 -24.87 -6.91
N SER A 40 1.89 -25.05 -8.23
CA SER A 40 1.86 -23.93 -9.18
C SER A 40 0.46 -23.32 -9.24
N LEU A 41 0.40 -21.98 -9.14
CA LEU A 41 -0.81 -21.23 -9.44
C LEU A 41 -0.96 -21.04 -10.96
N PRO A 42 -2.19 -20.86 -11.48
CA PRO A 42 -2.40 -20.46 -12.86
C PRO A 42 -1.67 -19.14 -13.19
N GLN A 43 -1.25 -18.97 -14.45
CA GLN A 43 -0.45 -17.82 -14.89
C GLN A 43 -1.14 -16.47 -14.67
N ASP A 44 -2.48 -16.44 -14.70
CA ASP A 44 -3.28 -15.23 -14.51
C ASP A 44 -3.15 -14.63 -13.09
N TRP A 45 -2.55 -15.36 -12.14
CA TRP A 45 -2.35 -14.86 -10.78
C TRP A 45 -1.25 -13.81 -10.66
N LEU A 46 -0.27 -13.79 -11.57
CA LEU A 46 0.85 -12.85 -11.50
C LEU A 46 1.23 -12.37 -12.90
N TRP A 47 1.12 -11.06 -13.12
CA TRP A 47 1.55 -10.39 -14.33
C TRP A 47 2.68 -9.40 -14.03
N CYS A 48 3.66 -9.28 -14.92
CA CYS A 48 4.68 -8.25 -14.85
C CYS A 48 5.11 -7.82 -16.27
N GLU A 49 5.31 -6.52 -16.48
CA GLU A 49 5.56 -5.96 -17.83
C GLU A 49 6.81 -6.54 -18.52
N THR A 50 7.82 -6.92 -17.74
CA THR A 50 9.10 -7.37 -18.31
C THR A 50 9.00 -8.77 -18.92
N TRP A 51 8.16 -9.65 -18.37
CA TRP A 51 8.14 -11.08 -18.71
C TRP A 51 6.79 -11.57 -19.26
N CYS A 52 5.73 -10.79 -19.11
CA CYS A 52 4.40 -11.12 -19.61
C CYS A 52 4.05 -10.23 -20.81
N SER A 53 3.23 -10.75 -21.72
CA SER A 53 2.74 -9.95 -22.84
C SER A 53 1.68 -8.95 -22.37
N ASP A 54 1.55 -7.82 -23.08
CA ASP A 54 0.53 -6.81 -22.75
C ASP A 54 -0.90 -7.37 -22.85
N GLU A 55 -1.16 -8.32 -23.76
CA GLU A 55 -2.48 -8.95 -23.90
C GLU A 55 -2.87 -9.75 -22.65
N SER A 56 -1.90 -10.42 -22.00
CA SER A 56 -2.15 -11.21 -20.79
C SER A 56 -2.53 -10.38 -19.57
N MET A 57 -2.27 -9.06 -19.61
CA MET A 57 -2.63 -8.12 -18.55
C MET A 57 -4.14 -8.05 -18.34
N ALA A 58 -4.94 -8.22 -19.41
CA ALA A 58 -6.40 -8.14 -19.35
C ALA A 58 -7.03 -9.20 -18.43
N THR A 59 -6.35 -10.33 -18.23
CA THR A 59 -6.80 -11.43 -17.36
C THR A 59 -6.05 -11.47 -16.02
N ALA A 60 -5.10 -10.56 -15.79
CA ALA A 60 -4.26 -10.58 -14.61
C ALA A 60 -5.06 -10.28 -13.34
N LYS A 61 -4.81 -11.07 -12.29
CA LYS A 61 -5.40 -10.88 -10.96
C LYS A 61 -4.53 -10.01 -10.07
N THR A 62 -3.21 -10.08 -10.25
CA THR A 62 -2.24 -9.23 -9.57
C THR A 62 -1.14 -8.81 -10.52
N ILE A 63 -0.55 -7.64 -10.25
CA ILE A 63 0.51 -7.04 -11.05
C ILE A 63 1.72 -6.81 -10.14
N ASP A 64 2.86 -7.42 -10.48
CA ASP A 64 4.14 -7.09 -9.89
C ASP A 64 4.88 -6.05 -10.74
N LEU A 65 5.34 -5.00 -10.07
CA LEU A 65 6.20 -3.98 -10.66
C LEU A 65 7.66 -4.45 -10.56
N CYS A 66 7.95 -5.51 -11.31
CA CYS A 66 9.26 -6.15 -11.35
C CYS A 66 10.31 -5.21 -11.94
N ASN A 67 11.59 -5.42 -11.58
CA ASN A 67 12.68 -4.65 -12.17
C ASN A 67 12.88 -5.06 -13.64
N ASN A 68 13.20 -4.08 -14.48
CA ASN A 68 13.54 -4.32 -15.89
C ASN A 68 15.08 -4.39 -16.04
N PRO A 69 15.66 -5.45 -16.62
CA PRO A 69 17.10 -5.53 -16.83
C PRO A 69 17.61 -4.59 -17.94
N LEU A 70 16.72 -4.12 -18.83
CA LEU A 70 17.04 -3.26 -19.96
C LEU A 70 16.83 -1.77 -19.65
N THR A 71 15.93 -1.43 -18.72
CA THR A 71 15.59 -0.03 -18.40
C THR A 71 15.62 0.22 -16.89
N LYS A 72 15.88 1.48 -16.50
CA LYS A 72 15.87 1.91 -15.09
C LYS A 72 14.68 2.82 -14.79
N GLU A 73 13.55 2.54 -15.41
CA GLU A 73 12.31 3.29 -15.18
C GLU A 73 11.88 3.14 -13.71
N PRO A 74 11.65 4.23 -12.96
CA PRO A 74 11.24 4.15 -11.56
C PRO A 74 9.86 3.48 -11.42
N LYS A 75 9.68 2.66 -10.38
CA LYS A 75 8.42 1.92 -10.13
C LYS A 75 7.18 2.82 -10.09
N LEU A 76 7.29 4.02 -9.53
CA LEU A 76 6.19 4.99 -9.48
C LEU A 76 5.69 5.40 -10.87
N PHE A 77 6.60 5.55 -11.83
CA PHE A 77 6.24 5.91 -13.18
C PHE A 77 5.55 4.74 -13.90
N ILE A 78 6.06 3.52 -13.72
CA ILE A 78 5.41 2.30 -14.23
C ILE A 78 3.99 2.16 -13.65
N ALA A 79 3.84 2.36 -12.35
CA ALA A 79 2.56 2.25 -11.66
C ALA A 79 1.51 3.19 -12.26
N LYS A 80 1.84 4.48 -12.41
CA LYS A 80 0.95 5.49 -13.01
C LYS A 80 0.61 5.18 -14.48
N ARG A 81 1.56 4.62 -15.24
CA ARG A 81 1.38 4.31 -16.67
C ARG A 81 0.55 3.04 -16.90
N LYS A 82 0.76 1.99 -16.12
CA LYS A 82 0.13 0.67 -16.31
C LYS A 82 -1.16 0.49 -15.52
N ILE A 83 -1.26 1.10 -14.33
CA ILE A 83 -2.37 0.85 -13.40
C ILE A 83 -3.21 2.14 -13.29
N PRO A 84 -4.27 2.29 -14.10
CA PRO A 84 -5.03 3.54 -14.18
C PRO A 84 -5.69 3.94 -12.84
N GLU A 85 -6.02 2.97 -11.99
CA GLU A 85 -6.61 3.21 -10.68
C GLU A 85 -5.60 3.60 -9.58
N TRP A 86 -4.29 3.53 -9.86
CA TRP A 86 -3.22 3.77 -8.88
C TRP A 86 -3.31 5.17 -8.27
N GLU A 87 -3.51 6.20 -9.08
CA GLU A 87 -3.58 7.59 -8.60
C GLU A 87 -4.78 7.82 -7.68
N SER A 88 -5.91 7.15 -7.92
CA SER A 88 -7.08 7.28 -7.03
C SER A 88 -6.82 6.65 -5.66
N TYR A 89 -6.05 5.56 -5.60
CA TYR A 89 -5.67 4.96 -4.31
C TYR A 89 -4.66 5.83 -3.57
N ASP A 90 -3.66 6.37 -4.28
CA ASP A 90 -2.68 7.30 -3.72
C ASP A 90 -3.37 8.54 -3.12
N GLU A 91 -4.31 9.13 -3.86
CA GLU A 91 -5.10 10.28 -3.39
C GLU A 91 -5.94 9.95 -2.15
N LYS A 92 -6.58 8.77 -2.11
CA LYS A 92 -7.36 8.34 -0.93
C LYS A 92 -6.48 8.23 0.31
N VAL A 93 -5.27 7.69 0.18
CA VAL A 93 -4.31 7.59 1.28
C VAL A 93 -3.81 8.97 1.70
N ALA A 94 -3.48 9.84 0.75
CA ALA A 94 -3.05 11.22 1.02
C ALA A 94 -4.13 12.01 1.78
N ASN A 95 -5.39 11.91 1.35
CA ASN A 95 -6.53 12.55 2.00
C ASN A 95 -6.78 12.00 3.42
N LEU A 96 -6.60 10.69 3.63
CA LEU A 96 -6.67 10.10 4.96
C LEU A 96 -5.54 10.65 5.86
N ALA A 97 -4.31 10.69 5.37
CA ALA A 97 -3.17 11.22 6.11
C ALA A 97 -3.38 12.69 6.51
N ALA A 98 -3.89 13.52 5.59
CA ALA A 98 -4.23 14.91 5.85
C ALA A 98 -5.28 15.06 6.96
N ARG A 99 -6.35 14.24 6.94
CA ARG A 99 -7.38 14.23 8.00
C ARG A 99 -6.81 13.86 9.37
N ILE A 100 -5.91 12.89 9.43
CA ILE A 100 -5.26 12.49 10.68
C ILE A 100 -4.36 13.62 11.21
N ALA A 101 -3.57 14.24 10.33
CA ALA A 101 -2.70 15.35 10.70
C ALA A 101 -3.48 16.56 11.25
N GLN A 102 -4.61 16.91 10.60
CA GLN A 102 -5.50 17.97 11.07
C GLN A 102 -6.07 17.68 12.46
N ARG A 103 -6.55 16.46 12.71
CA ARG A 103 -7.07 16.05 14.03
C ARG A 103 -6.00 16.16 15.11
N LYS A 104 -4.76 15.70 14.84
CA LYS A 104 -3.65 15.84 15.80
C LYS A 104 -3.31 17.30 16.09
N GLY A 105 -3.26 18.14 15.06
CA GLY A 105 -3.04 19.58 15.23
C GLY A 105 -4.13 20.28 16.02
N SER A 106 -5.41 19.92 15.81
CA SER A 106 -6.53 20.43 16.58
C SER A 106 -6.53 19.96 18.04
N ILE A 107 -6.07 18.73 18.31
CA ILE A 107 -5.92 18.20 19.67
C ILE A 107 -4.76 18.91 20.40
N SER A 108 -3.62 19.11 19.73
CA SER A 108 -2.49 19.85 20.30
C SER A 108 -2.80 21.34 20.55
N ALA A 109 -3.61 21.97 19.70
CA ALA A 109 -4.03 23.36 19.89
C ALA A 109 -5.07 23.53 21.02
N ASN A 110 -5.87 22.50 21.31
CA ASN A 110 -6.85 22.53 22.40
C ASN A 110 -6.26 22.16 23.77
N ASN A 111 -5.06 21.58 23.82
CA ASN A 111 -4.37 21.23 25.08
C ASN A 111 -3.46 22.35 25.63
N GLU A 112 -3.48 23.56 25.06
CA GLU A 112 -2.86 24.75 25.70
C GLU A 112 -3.75 25.38 26.80
N ILE A 113 -4.87 24.74 27.17
CA ILE A 113 -5.63 25.08 28.37
C ILE A 113 -5.83 23.83 29.24
N GLN A 114 -5.08 23.83 30.35
CA GLN A 114 -5.08 22.94 31.51
C GLN A 114 -4.23 21.66 31.41
N ASP A 115 -3.07 21.75 32.07
CA ASP A 115 -2.43 20.63 32.76
C ASP A 115 -3.49 19.88 33.60
N HIS A 116 -3.89 18.70 33.14
CA HIS A 116 -4.31 17.64 34.03
C HIS A 116 -3.89 16.31 33.41
N ASP A 117 -2.96 15.64 34.08
CA ASP A 117 -2.60 14.26 33.80
C ASP A 117 -3.86 13.41 33.92
N ASP A 118 -4.33 12.82 32.82
CA ASP A 118 -5.23 11.68 32.83
C ASP A 118 -4.76 10.69 31.75
N GLU A 119 -4.41 9.48 32.21
CA GLU A 119 -4.02 8.34 31.38
C GLU A 119 -5.09 8.04 30.32
N ILE A 120 -4.71 8.16 29.05
CA ILE A 120 -5.56 7.68 27.95
C ILE A 120 -5.37 6.17 27.81
N ASN A 121 -6.33 5.41 28.34
CA ASN A 121 -6.56 4.03 27.93
C ASN A 121 -7.10 4.03 26.49
N ASP A 122 -6.32 3.48 25.58
CA ASP A 122 -6.66 3.30 24.17
C ASP A 122 -7.57 2.08 23.99
N GLU A 123 -8.87 2.27 24.25
CA GLU A 123 -9.91 1.38 23.73
C GLU A 123 -11.10 2.22 23.26
N THR A 124 -11.21 2.45 21.96
CA THR A 124 -12.50 2.43 21.23
C THR A 124 -12.25 2.49 19.72
N TYR A 125 -12.29 1.31 19.11
CA TYR A 125 -12.50 1.14 17.68
C TYR A 125 -13.98 1.33 17.39
N ASP A 126 -14.39 2.44 16.79
CA ASP A 126 -15.70 2.58 16.15
C ASP A 126 -15.54 2.63 14.63
N VAL A 127 -15.68 1.46 14.00
CA VAL A 127 -15.91 1.32 12.57
C VAL A 127 -17.38 1.05 12.36
N GLU A 128 -18.17 2.11 12.14
CA GLU A 128 -19.46 1.98 11.45
C GLU A 128 -19.24 2.28 9.97
N THR A 129 -18.91 1.22 9.22
CA THR A 129 -19.02 1.19 7.76
C THR A 129 -20.46 0.82 7.40
N ASN A 130 -21.28 1.82 7.07
CA ASN A 130 -22.60 1.56 6.46
C ASN A 130 -22.41 1.11 5.01
N TYR A 131 -22.47 -0.21 4.80
CA TYR A 131 -22.74 -0.81 3.49
C TYR A 131 -24.26 -0.85 3.30
N GLU A 132 -24.83 0.10 2.56
CA GLU A 132 -26.24 0.03 2.17
C GLU A 132 -26.41 -1.05 1.09
N THR A 133 -26.98 -2.18 1.51
CA THR A 133 -27.71 -3.11 0.64
C THR A 133 -28.91 -2.40 0.04
N LYS A 134 -28.98 -2.39 -1.29
CA LYS A 134 -30.20 -2.03 -2.03
C LYS A 134 -31.27 -3.07 -1.73
N ASP A 135 -32.26 -2.70 -0.93
CA ASP A 135 -33.57 -3.34 -0.97
C ASP A 135 -34.59 -2.32 -1.49
N GLU A 136 -35.18 -2.67 -2.63
CA GLU A 136 -36.27 -1.97 -3.28
C GLU A 136 -37.52 -2.03 -2.42
N THR A 137 -37.91 -0.94 -1.77
CA THR A 137 -39.32 -0.63 -1.51
C THR A 137 -39.55 0.88 -1.41
N ASN A 138 -40.55 1.34 -2.17
CA ASN A 138 -41.04 2.72 -2.20
C ASN A 138 -41.46 3.23 -0.81
N ASP A 139 -40.99 4.42 -0.43
CA ASP A 139 -41.84 5.39 0.25
C ASP A 139 -41.36 6.84 0.02
N GLU A 140 -42.26 7.67 -0.48
CA GLU A 140 -42.07 9.10 -0.71
C GLU A 140 -42.27 9.84 0.61
N SER A 141 -41.19 10.33 1.23
CA SER A 141 -41.15 11.63 1.95
C SER A 141 -39.92 11.74 2.86
N LYS A 142 -39.08 12.76 2.59
CA LYS A 142 -38.46 13.72 3.54
C LYS A 142 -37.10 14.24 3.06
N GLU A 143 -37.17 15.46 2.51
CA GLU A 143 -36.33 16.62 2.82
C GLU A 143 -34.78 16.51 2.78
N LYS A 144 -34.24 16.81 1.59
CA LYS A 144 -33.39 17.99 1.28
C LYS A 144 -32.47 18.50 2.42
N ILE A 145 -31.20 18.10 2.42
CA ILE A 145 -30.13 18.83 3.11
C ILE A 145 -29.23 19.51 2.07
N ILE A 146 -29.18 20.83 2.17
CA ILE A 146 -28.46 21.77 1.33
C ILE A 146 -26.98 21.77 1.76
N VAL A 147 -26.06 21.38 0.87
CA VAL A 147 -24.62 21.61 1.07
C VAL A 147 -24.33 23.04 0.62
N LYS A 148 -24.07 23.96 1.57
CA LYS A 148 -23.45 25.24 1.26
C LYS A 148 -21.94 25.10 1.37
N GLU A 149 -21.27 25.28 0.23
CA GLU A 149 -19.83 25.56 0.16
C GLU A 149 -19.48 26.80 0.96
N SER A 150 -18.34 26.73 1.65
CA SER A 150 -17.48 27.89 1.93
C SER A 150 -16.09 27.36 2.25
N ILE A 151 -15.20 27.30 1.26
CA ILE A 151 -13.76 27.22 1.51
C ILE A 151 -13.10 28.34 0.71
N ASN A 152 -12.66 29.36 1.45
CA ASN A 152 -11.91 30.48 0.93
C ASN A 152 -10.56 30.00 0.38
N PHE A 153 -10.31 30.35 -0.88
CA PHE A 153 -9.04 30.22 -1.55
C PHE A 153 -8.00 31.16 -0.90
N ILE A 154 -6.99 30.60 -0.24
CA ILE A 154 -5.78 31.34 0.12
C ILE A 154 -4.59 30.61 -0.51
N SER A 155 -4.09 31.22 -1.58
CA SER A 155 -2.79 30.97 -2.16
C SER A 155 -1.69 31.30 -1.15
N SER A 156 -0.80 30.35 -0.87
CA SER A 156 0.51 30.65 -0.30
C SER A 156 1.57 29.82 -1.01
N THR A 157 2.39 30.52 -1.78
CA THR A 157 3.63 30.07 -2.39
C THR A 157 4.61 29.54 -1.34
N SER A 158 5.15 28.34 -1.54
CA SER A 158 6.29 27.81 -0.76
C SER A 158 7.61 28.49 -1.16
N PRO A 159 8.49 28.84 -0.20
CA PRO A 159 9.88 29.18 -0.50
C PRO A 159 10.73 27.90 -0.58
N THR A 160 11.39 27.69 -1.73
CA THR A 160 12.43 26.69 -1.91
C THR A 160 13.74 27.19 -1.28
N THR A 161 14.25 26.51 -0.26
CA THR A 161 15.66 26.61 0.14
C THR A 161 16.37 25.32 -0.22
N HIS A 162 17.19 25.41 -1.26
CA HIS A 162 18.25 24.47 -1.59
C HIS A 162 19.27 24.42 -0.44
N ILE A 163 19.48 23.24 0.14
CA ILE A 163 20.72 22.92 0.86
C ILE A 163 21.56 22.08 -0.10
N LYS A 164 22.76 22.58 -0.39
CA LYS A 164 23.82 21.87 -1.11
C LYS A 164 24.56 21.03 -0.09
N ASP A 165 24.59 19.72 -0.28
CA ASP A 165 25.55 18.86 0.40
C ASP A 165 26.74 18.65 -0.55
N GLU A 166 27.83 19.34 -0.24
CA GLU A 166 29.19 18.96 -0.63
C GLU A 166 29.71 17.99 0.44
N LEU A 167 29.96 16.74 0.02
CA LEU A 167 31.15 15.91 0.30
C LEU A 167 30.90 14.45 -0.11
#